data_AF-A0A7V9CBZ7-F1
#
_entry.id   AF-A0A7V9CBZ7-F1
#
_cell.length_a   1.000
_cell.length_b   1.000
_cell.length_c   1.000
_cell.angle_alpha   90.00
_cell.angle_beta   90.00
_cell.angle_gamma   90.00
#
_symmetry.space_group_name_H-M   'P 1'
#
loop_
_entity.id
_entity.type
_entity.pdbx_description
1 polymer ?
#
loop_
_entity_poly.entity_id
_entity_poly.type
_entity_poly.pdbx_seq_one_letter_code
_entity_poly.pdbx_strand_id
1 'polypeptide(L)'
;GLRRLWLDWLEPWASYYVRIEKLVDKGDRVVALIRDVGRRHDTDATVEIKAGSIWTLREGKVVRVEFCPREEALEAAGLSESDT
;
A
#
# COMPACT_ATOMS: atom_id res chain seq x y z
N GLY A 1 11.20 12.88 5.40
CA GLY A 1 9.97 13.19 4.65
C GLY A 1 9.62 12.06 3.70
N LEU A 2 8.41 12.04 3.13
CA LEU A 2 7.88 10.92 2.33
C LEU A 2 8.86 10.35 1.29
N ARG A 3 9.54 11.23 0.51
CA ARG A 3 10.54 10.79 -0.48
C ARG A 3 11.66 9.95 0.13
N ARG A 4 12.22 10.38 1.26
CA ARG A 4 13.32 9.66 1.91
C ARG A 4 12.84 8.32 2.46
N LEU A 5 11.69 8.31 3.12
CA LEU A 5 11.07 7.07 3.60
C LEU A 5 10.85 6.07 2.45
N TRP A 6 10.36 6.55 1.30
CA TRP A 6 10.11 5.70 0.14
C TRP A 6 11.39 5.18 -0.50
N LEU A 7 12.44 6.01 -0.60
CA LEU A 7 13.74 5.57 -1.11
C LEU A 7 14.40 4.55 -0.18
N ASP A 8 14.33 4.76 1.13
CA ASP A 8 14.91 3.84 2.11
C ASP A 8 14.13 2.51 2.14
N TRP A 9 12.81 2.53 1.91
CA TRP A 9 12.00 1.32 1.73
C TRP A 9 12.35 0.54 0.45
N LEU A 10 12.63 1.25 -0.65
CA LEU A 10 12.91 0.66 -1.96
C LEU A 10 14.34 0.12 -2.11
N GLU A 11 15.29 0.65 -1.34
CA GLU A 11 16.72 0.34 -1.41
C GLU A 11 17.09 -1.16 -1.44
N PRO A 12 16.47 -2.06 -0.65
CA PRO A 12 16.87 -3.47 -0.66
C PRO A 12 16.36 -4.27 -1.86
N TRP A 13 15.50 -3.71 -2.72
CA TRP A 13 14.80 -4.46 -3.76
C TRP A 13 15.38 -4.22 -5.16
N ALA A 14 15.76 -5.31 -5.84
CA ALA A 14 16.12 -5.31 -7.25
C ALA A 14 14.93 -5.02 -8.17
N SER A 15 13.73 -5.40 -7.74
CA SER A 15 12.47 -5.01 -8.37
C SER A 15 11.39 -4.96 -7.30
N TYR A 16 10.56 -3.92 -7.31
CA TYR A 16 9.44 -3.77 -6.39
C TYR A 16 8.25 -3.19 -7.14
N TYR A 17 7.07 -3.77 -6.95
CA TYR A 17 5.82 -3.23 -7.46
C TYR A 17 4.67 -3.54 -6.51
N VAL A 18 3.62 -2.74 -6.65
CA VAL A 18 2.38 -2.88 -5.88
C VAL A 18 1.29 -3.38 -6.81
N ARG A 19 0.60 -4.46 -6.42
CA ARG A 19 -0.67 -4.87 -7.06
C ARG A 19 -1.82 -4.34 -6.22
N ILE A 20 -2.75 -3.67 -6.89
CA ILE A 20 -4.00 -3.25 -6.27
C ILE A 20 -4.95 -4.44 -6.30
N GLU A 21 -5.39 -4.89 -5.14
CA GLU A 21 -6.40 -5.94 -5.01
C GLU A 21 -7.81 -5.32 -4.95
N LYS A 22 -7.96 -4.21 -4.22
CA LYS A 22 -9.23 -3.50 -4.08
C LYS A 22 -9.01 -2.02 -3.78
N LEU A 23 -9.87 -1.16 -4.32
CA LEU A 23 -9.97 0.25 -3.95
C LEU A 23 -11.37 0.50 -3.41
N VAL A 24 -11.45 1.25 -2.32
CA VAL A 24 -12.71 1.66 -1.70
C VAL A 24 -12.72 3.17 -1.56
N ASP A 25 -13.69 3.80 -2.22
CA ASP A 25 -13.94 5.23 -2.13
C ASP A 25 -14.64 5.58 -0.80
N LYS A 26 -14.07 6.54 -0.07
CA LYS A 26 -14.58 7.12 1.18
C LYS A 26 -14.63 8.65 1.10
N GLY A 27 -14.90 9.20 -0.09
CA GLY A 27 -15.04 10.63 -0.34
C GLY A 27 -13.69 11.32 -0.55
N ASP A 28 -13.19 12.01 0.48
CA ASP A 28 -11.87 12.64 0.44
C ASP A 28 -10.72 11.64 0.66
N ARG A 29 -11.06 10.38 0.92
CA ARG A 29 -10.15 9.28 1.18
C ARG A 29 -10.41 8.11 0.26
N VAL A 30 -9.34 7.45 -0.17
CA VAL A 30 -9.38 6.17 -0.87
C VAL A 30 -8.59 5.16 -0.06
N VAL A 31 -9.23 4.04 0.27
CA VAL A 31 -8.58 2.93 0.93
C VAL A 31 -8.18 1.90 -0.11
N ALA A 32 -6.89 1.53 -0.14
CA ALA A 32 -6.33 0.56 -1.05
C ALA A 32 -5.90 -0.70 -0.29
N LEU A 33 -6.46 -1.84 -0.66
CA LEU A 33 -5.94 -3.15 -0.30
C LEU A 33 -4.96 -3.57 -1.39
N ILE A 34 -3.74 -3.85 -0.98
CA ILE A 34 -2.63 -4.05 -1.90
C ILE A 34 -1.85 -5.31 -1.58
N ARG A 35 -1.11 -5.76 -2.57
CA ARG A 35 -0.05 -6.74 -2.44
C ARG A 35 1.25 -6.17 -2.95
N ASP A 36 2.18 -5.99 -2.03
CA ASP A 36 3.55 -5.61 -2.34
C ASP A 36 4.32 -6.84 -2.79
N VAL A 37 5.06 -6.69 -3.88
CA VAL A 37 5.89 -7.77 -4.43
C VAL A 37 7.29 -7.22 -4.67
N GLY A 38 8.26 -7.80 -3.96
CA GLY A 38 9.66 -7.38 -4.02
C GLY A 38 10.60 -8.56 -4.24
N ARG A 39 11.63 -8.38 -5.06
CA ARG A 39 12.75 -9.32 -5.18
C ARG A 39 14.01 -8.65 -4.66
N ARG A 40 14.79 -9.32 -3.81
CA ARG A 40 16.03 -8.74 -3.25
C ARG A 40 17.17 -8.81 -4.27
N HIS A 41 18.22 -8.02 -4.03
CA HIS A 41 19.42 -8.04 -4.87
C HIS A 41 20.30 -9.28 -4.68
N ASP A 42 20.27 -9.86 -3.49
CA ASP A 42 21.14 -10.97 -3.06
C ASP A 42 20.57 -12.35 -3.38
N THR A 43 19.29 -12.44 -3.72
CA THR A 43 18.57 -13.70 -3.93
C THR A 43 17.52 -13.57 -5.04
N ASP A 44 17.22 -14.66 -5.73
CA ASP A 44 16.09 -14.72 -6.67
C ASP A 44 14.74 -14.99 -5.99
N ALA A 45 14.71 -14.96 -4.66
CA ALA A 45 13.49 -15.12 -3.89
C ALA A 45 12.60 -13.88 -3.99
N THR A 46 11.33 -14.10 -4.30
CA THR A 46 10.30 -13.06 -4.29
C THR A 46 9.60 -13.04 -2.93
N VAL A 47 9.51 -11.86 -2.34
CA VAL A 47 8.73 -11.57 -1.13
C VAL A 47 7.40 -10.98 -1.55
N GLU A 48 6.31 -11.52 -1.01
CA GLU A 48 4.96 -10.98 -1.16
C GLU A 48 4.38 -10.61 0.21
N ILE A 49 3.82 -9.41 0.32
CA ILE A 49 3.19 -8.91 1.54
C ILE A 49 1.81 -8.37 1.20
N LYS A 50 0.77 -8.87 1.88
CA LYS A 50 -0.55 -8.22 1.86
C LYS A 50 -0.49 -7.01 2.79
N ALA A 51 -0.88 -5.85 2.29
CA ALA A 51 -0.84 -4.60 3.04
C ALA A 51 -2.04 -3.71 2.70
N GLY A 52 -2.12 -2.58 3.40
CA GLY A 52 -3.12 -1.55 3.20
C GLY A 52 -2.49 -0.17 3.05
N SER A 53 -3.20 0.73 2.38
CA SER A 53 -2.89 2.16 2.45
C SER A 53 -4.13 3.04 2.35
N ILE A 54 -4.11 4.16 3.04
CA ILE A 54 -5.17 5.17 3.02
C ILE A 54 -4.61 6.44 2.39
N TRP A 55 -5.27 6.90 1.34
CA TRP A 55 -4.87 8.05 0.53
C TRP A 55 -5.86 9.17 0.73
N THR A 56 -5.44 10.33 1.25
CA THR A 56 -6.28 11.53 1.29
C THR A 56 -6.03 12.39 0.05
N LEU A 57 -7.10 12.73 -0.65
CA LEU A 57 -7.06 13.58 -1.82
C LEU A 57 -7.71 14.95 -1.53
N ARG A 58 -7.09 16.01 -2.05
CA ARG A 58 -7.68 17.35 -2.11
C ARG A 58 -7.36 17.95 -3.47
N GLU A 59 -8.39 18.48 -4.15
CA GLU A 59 -8.24 19.11 -5.47
C GLU A 59 -7.50 18.23 -6.48
N GLY A 60 -7.80 16.92 -6.49
CA GLY A 60 -7.17 15.94 -7.37
C GLY A 60 -5.71 15.60 -7.03
N LYS A 61 -5.16 16.10 -5.92
CA LYS A 61 -3.80 15.82 -5.46
C LYS A 61 -3.81 14.96 -4.20
N VAL A 62 -2.84 14.05 -4.10
CA VAL A 62 -2.56 13.32 -2.87
C VAL A 62 -1.90 14.27 -1.88
N VAL A 63 -2.55 14.49 -0.74
CA VAL A 63 -2.04 15.36 0.34
C VAL A 63 -1.56 14.57 1.55
N ARG A 64 -1.94 13.30 1.68
CA ARG A 64 -1.50 12.40 2.74
C ARG A 64 -1.59 10.95 2.27
N VAL A 65 -0.62 10.15 2.70
CA VAL A 65 -0.61 8.70 2.52
C VAL A 65 -0.28 8.06 3.86
N GLU A 66 -1.06 7.06 4.24
CA GLU A 66 -0.87 6.26 5.44
C GLU A 66 -0.71 4.81 5.00
N PHE A 67 0.47 4.24 5.18
CA PHE A 67 0.71 2.82 4.96
C PHE A 67 0.43 2.09 6.25
N CYS A 68 -0.39 1.04 6.20
CA CYS A 68 -0.85 0.32 7.38
C CYS A 68 -0.95 -1.20 7.11
N PRO A 69 -1.01 -2.01 8.17
CA PRO A 69 -1.42 -3.41 8.06
C PRO A 69 -2.76 -3.56 7.31
N ARG A 70 -2.96 -4.72 6.69
CA ARG A 70 -4.17 -4.96 5.88
C ARG A 70 -5.44 -4.82 6.70
N GLU A 71 -5.41 -5.26 7.95
CA GLU A 71 -6.52 -5.28 8.89
C GLU A 71 -7.04 -3.85 9.14
N GLU A 72 -6.13 -2.91 9.40
CA GLU A 72 -6.48 -1.50 9.59
C GLU A 72 -7.09 -0.88 8.32
N ALA A 73 -6.60 -1.26 7.14
CA ALA A 73 -7.20 -0.82 5.89
C ALA A 73 -8.59 -1.44 5.66
N LEU A 74 -8.80 -2.71 6.01
CA LEU A 74 -10.12 -3.34 5.95
C LEU A 74 -11.11 -2.62 6.86
N GLU A 75 -10.71 -2.32 8.10
CA GLU A 75 -11.52 -1.57 9.06
C GLU A 75 -11.85 -0.17 8.53
N ALA A 76 -10.87 0.58 8.01
CA ALA A 76 -11.08 1.90 7.40
C ALA A 76 -12.00 1.83 6.17
N ALA A 77 -11.96 0.71 5.45
CA ALA A 77 -12.86 0.44 4.32
C ALA A 77 -14.27 0.02 4.78
N GLY A 78 -14.48 -0.31 6.05
CA GLY A 78 -15.73 -0.90 6.55
C GLY A 78 -15.96 -2.30 6.00
N LEU A 79 -14.88 -3.07 5.82
CA LEU A 79 -14.86 -4.43 5.30
C LEU A 79 -14.31 -5.41 6.34
N SER A 80 -14.54 -6.69 6.11
CA SER A 80 -13.92 -7.81 6.82
C SER A 80 -13.02 -8.62 5.89
N GLU A 81 -12.21 -9.53 6.43
CA GLU A 81 -11.36 -10.41 5.61
C GLU A 81 -12.16 -11.23 4.58
N SER A 82 -13.40 -11.60 4.88
CA SER A 82 -14.28 -12.36 4.00
C SER A 82 -14.68 -11.60 2.72
N ASP A 83 -14.50 -10.28 2.69
CA ASP A 83 -14.92 -9.40 1.59
C ASP A 83 -13.84 -9.18 0.51
N THR A 84 -12.71 -9.89 0.61
CA THR A 84 -11.53 -9.70 -0.25
C THR A 84 -10.92 -11.01 -0.74
#